data_AF-I5AT75-F1
#
_entry.id   AF-I5AT75-F1
#
_cell.length_a   1.000
_cell.length_b   1.000
_cell.length_c   1.000
_cell.angle_alpha   90.00
_cell.angle_beta   90.00
_cell.angle_gamma   90.00
#
_symmetry.space_group_name_H-M   'P 1'
#
loop_
_entity.id
_entity.type
_entity.pdbx_description
1 polymer ?
#
loop_
_entity_poly.entity_id
_entity_poly.type
_entity_poly.pdbx_seq_one_letter_code
_entity_poly.pdbx_strand_id
1 'polypeptide(L)'
;MRERASEAEDLIRETENIFLKMQGILQDSKTYWTGNSGDACRKSGKNCCEAAQSACKKLFDSVQALRVMTDVYEQTEGGAYGLAAGLSAEEKKDGV
;
A
#
# COMPACT_ATOMS: atom_id res chain seq x y z
N MET A 1 5.94 6.42 11.52
CA MET A 1 5.90 6.02 10.08
C MET A 1 4.92 4.87 9.83
N ARG A 2 4.84 3.88 10.72
CA ARG A 2 3.87 2.76 10.62
C ARG A 2 2.41 3.20 10.44
N GLU A 3 1.94 4.16 11.25
CA GLU A 3 0.56 4.67 11.18
C GLU A 3 0.25 5.34 9.82
N ARG A 4 1.12 6.24 9.36
CA ARG A 4 0.99 6.90 8.05
C ARG A 4 1.02 5.92 6.87
N ALA A 5 1.81 4.85 6.98
CA ALA A 5 1.82 3.78 5.98
C ALA A 5 0.50 2.98 5.99
N SER A 6 -0.07 2.71 7.17
CA SER A 6 -1.39 2.09 7.30
C SER A 6 -2.50 2.95 6.68
N GLU A 7 -2.52 4.26 6.98
CA GLU A 7 -3.49 5.19 6.38
C GLU A 7 -3.37 5.23 4.86
N ALA A 8 -2.14 5.24 4.32
CA ALA A 8 -1.92 5.19 2.89
C ALA A 8 -2.39 3.86 2.27
N GLU A 9 -2.15 2.73 2.93
CA GLU A 9 -2.67 1.41 2.52
C GLU A 9 -4.20 1.40 2.42
N ASP A 10 -4.89 1.99 3.41
CA ASP A 10 -6.35 2.07 3.43
C ASP A 10 -6.91 2.95 2.31
N LEU A 11 -6.32 4.14 2.09
CA LEU A 11 -6.70 5.04 1.00
C LEU A 11 -6.49 4.43 -0.39
N ILE A 12 -5.39 3.68 -0.56
CA ILE A 12 -5.11 2.97 -1.82
C ILE A 12 -6.17 1.90 -2.08
N ARG A 13 -6.55 1.14 -1.05
CA ARG A 13 -7.61 0.12 -1.15
C ARG A 13 -8.98 0.73 -1.43
N GLU A 14 -9.31 1.85 -0.79
CA GLU A 14 -10.53 2.58 -1.07
C GLU A 14 -10.58 3.02 -2.54
N THR A 15 -9.46 3.57 -3.04
CA THR A 15 -9.33 3.98 -4.44
C THR A 15 -9.49 2.81 -5.40
N GLU A 16 -8.85 1.67 -5.14
CA GLU A 16 -8.99 0.45 -5.93
C GLU A 16 -10.46 -0.02 -5.98
N ASN A 17 -11.16 0.02 -4.84
CA ASN A 17 -12.57 -0.32 -4.75
C ASN A 17 -13.47 0.61 -5.57
N ILE A 18 -13.14 1.89 -5.67
CA ILE A 18 -13.86 2.84 -6.54
C ILE A 18 -13.74 2.40 -8.00
N PHE A 19 -12.54 2.07 -8.47
CA PHE A 19 -12.34 1.62 -9.86
C PHE A 19 -13.04 0.28 -10.14
N LEU A 20 -13.08 -0.64 -9.17
CA LEU A 20 -13.86 -1.87 -9.28
C LEU A 20 -15.37 -1.59 -9.44
N LYS A 21 -15.92 -0.65 -8.64
CA LYS A 21 -17.33 -0.23 -8.78
C LYS A 21 -17.60 0.43 -10.13
N MET A 22 -16.69 1.30 -10.60
CA MET A 22 -16.80 1.94 -11.92
C MET A 22 -16.82 0.90 -13.05
N GLN A 23 -15.98 -0.13 -12.95
CA GLN A 23 -15.96 -1.22 -13.92
C GLN A 23 -17.30 -1.98 -13.95
N GLY A 24 -17.92 -2.23 -12.79
CA GLY A 24 -19.25 -2.82 -12.69
C GLY A 24 -20.32 -1.97 -13.39
N ILE A 25 -20.38 -0.67 -13.07
CA ILE A 25 -21.33 0.27 -13.70
C ILE A 25 -21.15 0.30 -15.23
N LEU A 26 -19.90 0.29 -15.72
CA LEU A 26 -19.61 0.26 -17.14
C LEU A 26 -20.08 -1.05 -17.79
N GLN A 27 -19.97 -2.20 -17.13
CA GLN A 27 -20.51 -3.45 -17.65
C GLN A 27 -22.04 -3.42 -17.72
N ASP A 28 -22.70 -2.93 -16.68
CA ASP A 28 -24.17 -2.82 -16.61
C ASP A 28 -24.72 -1.85 -17.66
N SER A 29 -23.89 -0.90 -18.12
CA SER A 29 -24.25 0.07 -19.16
C SER A 29 -24.65 -0.50 -20.51
N LYS A 30 -24.34 -1.77 -20.76
CA LYS A 30 -24.75 -2.46 -21.98
C LYS A 30 -26.26 -2.47 -22.19
N THR A 31 -27.03 -2.38 -21.11
CA THR A 31 -28.50 -2.40 -21.13
C THR A 31 -29.13 -1.11 -21.66
N TYR A 32 -28.46 0.04 -21.51
CA TYR A 32 -29.00 1.35 -21.91
C TYR A 32 -28.16 2.08 -22.97
N TRP A 33 -26.87 1.73 -23.14
CA TRP A 33 -26.01 2.34 -24.14
C TRP A 33 -25.45 1.30 -25.12
N THR A 34 -26.13 1.15 -26.25
CA THR A 34 -25.85 0.12 -27.26
C THR A 34 -25.12 0.70 -28.48
N GLY A 35 -24.65 -0.19 -29.36
CA GLY A 35 -23.92 0.16 -30.58
C GLY A 35 -22.44 0.46 -30.39
N ASN A 36 -21.75 0.72 -31.50
CA ASN A 36 -20.29 0.85 -31.56
C ASN A 36 -19.72 1.89 -30.58
N SER A 37 -20.41 3.01 -30.39
CA SER A 37 -19.98 4.05 -29.45
C SER A 37 -20.06 3.58 -27.99
N GLY A 38 -21.10 2.82 -27.63
CA GLY A 38 -21.22 2.21 -26.31
C GLY A 38 -20.13 1.15 -26.07
N ASP A 39 -19.83 0.34 -27.07
CA ASP A 39 -18.75 -0.66 -27.00
C ASP A 39 -17.37 -0.01 -26.86
N ALA A 40 -17.11 1.07 -27.61
CA ALA A 40 -15.88 1.84 -27.49
C ALA A 40 -15.73 2.49 -26.11
N CYS A 41 -16.81 3.07 -25.57
CA CYS A 41 -16.84 3.64 -24.22
C CYS A 41 -16.51 2.58 -23.16
N ARG A 42 -17.18 1.42 -23.20
CA ARG A 42 -16.92 0.31 -22.28
C ARG A 42 -15.49 -0.20 -22.37
N LYS A 43 -14.95 -0.33 -23.59
CA LYS A 43 -13.56 -0.76 -23.79
C LYS A 43 -12.57 0.25 -23.20
N SER A 44 -12.75 1.54 -23.49
CA SER A 44 -11.90 2.61 -22.96
C SER A 44 -11.98 2.68 -21.42
N GLY A 45 -13.19 2.62 -20.88
CA GLY A 45 -13.42 2.63 -19.43
C GLY A 45 -12.83 1.40 -18.74
N LYS A 46 -12.95 0.20 -19.34
CA LYS A 46 -12.31 -1.02 -18.85
C LYS A 46 -10.79 -0.85 -18.79
N ASN A 47 -10.16 -0.41 -19.88
CA ASN A 47 -8.72 -0.19 -19.92
C ASN A 47 -8.25 0.82 -18.87
N CYS A 48 -9.02 1.89 -18.66
CA CYS A 48 -8.74 2.88 -17.62
C CYS A 48 -8.81 2.26 -16.21
N CYS A 49 -9.86 1.48 -15.92
CA CYS A 49 -10.01 0.82 -14.62
C CYS A 49 -8.87 -0.20 -14.37
N GLU A 50 -8.48 -0.98 -15.38
CA GLU A 50 -7.37 -1.95 -15.28
C GLU A 50 -6.03 -1.25 -15.03
N ALA A 51 -5.76 -0.15 -15.74
CA ALA A 51 -4.56 0.66 -15.52
C ALA A 51 -4.53 1.27 -14.10
N ALA A 52 -5.67 1.77 -13.63
CA ALA A 52 -5.78 2.35 -12.30
C ALA A 52 -5.63 1.30 -11.19
N GLN A 53 -6.23 0.12 -11.33
CA GLN A 53 -6.03 -1.02 -10.42
C GLN A 53 -4.55 -1.44 -10.39
N SER A 54 -3.90 -1.54 -11.56
CA SER A 54 -2.46 -1.81 -11.61
C SER A 54 -1.62 -0.75 -10.92
N ALA A 55 -2.02 0.52 -10.99
CA ALA A 55 -1.31 1.61 -10.30
C ALA A 55 -1.51 1.53 -8.78
N CYS A 56 -2.75 1.28 -8.33
CA CYS A 56 -3.08 1.07 -6.92
C CYS A 56 -2.24 -0.06 -6.32
N LYS A 57 -2.15 -1.20 -7.03
CA LYS A 57 -1.31 -2.32 -6.60
C LYS A 57 0.16 -1.94 -6.42
N LYS A 58 0.76 -1.27 -7.41
CA LYS A 58 2.17 -0.83 -7.33
C LYS A 58 2.42 0.15 -6.18
N LEU A 59 1.47 1.06 -5.95
CA LEU A 59 1.52 2.00 -4.82
C LEU A 59 1.43 1.26 -3.49
N PHE A 60 0.49 0.32 -3.38
CA PHE A 60 0.32 -0.50 -2.18
C PHE A 60 1.60 -1.29 -1.85
N ASP A 61 2.18 -1.98 -2.85
CA ASP A 61 3.43 -2.72 -2.69
C ASP A 61 4.58 -1.81 -2.24
N SER A 62 4.65 -0.58 -2.76
CA SER A 62 5.66 0.42 -2.38
C SER A 62 5.49 0.91 -0.93
N VAL A 63 4.25 1.16 -0.51
CA VAL A 63 3.94 1.56 0.87
C VAL A 63 4.25 0.42 1.85
N GLN A 64 3.92 -0.83 1.49
CA GLN A 64 4.27 -1.99 2.30
C GLN A 64 5.79 -2.13 2.46
N ALA A 65 6.56 -1.94 1.39
CA ALA A 65 8.02 -1.98 1.46
C ALA A 65 8.58 -0.91 2.42
N LEU A 66 8.03 0.31 2.39
CA LEU A 66 8.42 1.39 3.33
C LEU A 66 8.07 1.04 4.78
N ARG A 67 6.91 0.41 5.02
CA ARG A 67 6.52 -0.04 6.35
C ARG A 67 7.48 -1.11 6.89
N VAL A 68 7.75 -2.15 6.09
CA VAL A 68 8.69 -3.22 6.46
C VAL A 68 10.08 -2.65 6.75
N MET A 69 10.57 -1.74 5.91
CA MET A 69 11.86 -1.09 6.12
C MET A 69 11.88 -0.31 7.45
N THR A 70 10.82 0.45 7.74
CA THR A 70 10.69 1.16 9.02
C THR A 70 10.71 0.20 10.20
N ASP A 71 9.98 -0.92 10.12
CA ASP A 71 9.93 -1.91 11.19
C ASP A 71 11.31 -2.53 11.47
N VAL A 72 12.10 -2.79 10.41
CA VAL A 72 13.48 -3.27 10.54
C VAL A 72 14.38 -2.22 11.20
N TYR A 73 14.27 -0.95 10.82
CA TYR A 73 15.02 0.13 11.47
C TYR A 73 14.68 0.25 12.95
N GLU A 74 13.40 0.29 13.31
CA GLU A 74 12.95 0.36 14.71
C GLU A 74 13.46 -0.83 15.54
N GLN A 75 13.42 -2.05 15.00
CA GLN A 75 13.95 -3.24 15.67
C GLN A 75 15.47 -3.20 15.82
N THR A 76 16.19 -2.75 14.79
CA THR A 76 17.65 -2.68 14.79
C THR A 76 18.15 -1.63 15.79
N GLU A 77 17.50 -0.46 15.84
CA GLU A 77 17.79 0.55 16.86
C GLU A 77 17.49 0.02 18.26
N GLY A 78 16.33 -0.61 18.48
CA GLY A 78 15.99 -1.20 19.78
C GLY A 78 16.99 -2.26 20.24
N GLY A 79 17.46 -3.12 19.32
CA GLY A 79 18.49 -4.12 19.59
C GLY A 79 19.87 -3.53 19.87
N ALA A 80 20.27 -2.49 19.14
CA ALA A 80 21.52 -1.78 19.34
C ALA A 80 21.54 -1.03 20.69
N TYR A 81 20.43 -0.37 21.06
CA TYR A 81 20.28 0.26 22.38
C TYR A 81 20.29 -0.79 23.50
N GLY A 82 19.63 -1.93 23.32
CA GLY A 82 19.64 -3.03 24.30
C GLY A 82 21.04 -3.63 24.52
N LEU A 83 21.79 -3.84 23.44
CA LEU A 83 23.18 -4.32 23.50
C LEU A 83 24.13 -3.28 24.12
N ALA A 84 24.01 -2.01 23.74
CA ALA A 84 24.81 -0.93 24.32
C ALA A 84 24.54 -0.74 25.82
N ALA A 85 23.28 -0.85 26.26
CA ALA A 85 22.91 -0.79 27.66
C ALA A 85 23.45 -2.00 28.46
N GLY A 86 23.48 -3.19 27.85
CA GLY A 86 24.07 -4.39 28.44
C GLY A 86 25.58 -4.28 28.64
N LEU A 87 26.32 -3.79 27.62
CA LEU A 87 27.76 -3.58 27.69
C LEU A 87 28.15 -2.50 28.71
N SER A 88 27.36 -1.43 28.82
CA SER A 88 27.56 -0.35 29.80
C SER A 88 27.34 -0.81 31.25
N ALA A 89 26.60 -1.90 31.46
CA ALA A 89 26.32 -2.44 32.79
C ALA A 89 27.39 -3.42 33.28
N GLU A 90 28.09 -4.11 32.37
CA GLU A 90 29.19 -5.02 32.71
C GLU A 90 30.48 -4.26 33.10
N GLU A 91 30.78 -3.12 32.49
CA GLU A 91 31.96 -2.30 32.86
C GLU A 91 31.92 -1.76 34.30
N LYS A 92 30.75 -1.68 34.94
CA LYS A 92 30.64 -1.24 36.34
C LYS A 92 30.90 -2.34 37.37
N LYS A 93 31.01 -3.61 36.98
CA LYS A 93 31.21 -4.73 37.93
C LYS A 93 32.67 -5.18 38.08
N ASP A 94 33.54 -4.88 37.12
CA ASP A 94 34.96 -5.31 37.14
C ASP A 94 35.95 -4.19 37.52
N GLY A 95 35.47 -3.01 37.94
CA GLY A 95 36.31 -1.96 38.50
C GLY A 95 36.62 -2.18 39.98
N VAL A 96 37.48 -3.17 40.30
CA VAL A 96 38.19 -3.28 41.59
C VAL A 96 39.61 -2.75 41.44
#